data_AF-A0A7I7Y3D1-F1
#
_entry.id   AF-A0A7I7Y3D1-F1
#
_cell.length_a   1.000
_cell.length_b   1.000
_cell.length_c   1.000
_cell.angle_alpha   90.00
_cell.angle_beta   90.00
_cell.angle_gamma   90.00
#
_symmetry.space_group_name_H-M   'P 1'
#
loop_
_entity.id
_entity.type
_entity.pdbx_description
1 polymer ?
#
loop_
_entity_poly.entity_id
_entity_poly.type
_entity_poly.pdbx_seq_one_letter_code
_entity_poly.pdbx_strand_id
1 'polypeptide(L)' 'MNVREHIAFIRGAHSCPGAPLARTEGRISLNRILDRMKDIRVSDTHHGKPGSRSYTYEPTFIMRGLNELHIEFNAL' A
#
# COMPACT_ATOMS: atom_id res chain seq x y z
N MET A 1 11.47 12.32 7.62
CA MET A 1 11.43 13.72 7.15
C MET A 1 11.27 13.86 5.63
N ASN A 2 11.42 12.81 4.80
CA ASN A 2 11.33 12.92 3.33
C ASN A 2 9.97 12.59 2.69
N VAL A 3 9.00 12.09 3.47
CA VAL A 3 7.69 11.68 2.94
C VAL A 3 6.82 12.85 2.49
N ARG A 4 7.03 14.06 3.01
CA ARG A 4 6.19 15.22 2.62
C ARG A 4 6.65 15.86 1.30
N GLU A 5 7.89 15.63 0.91
CA GLU A 5 8.46 16.26 -0.30
C GLU A 5 8.39 15.39 -1.55
N HIS A 6 7.87 14.15 -1.45
CA HIS A 6 7.70 13.24 -2.58
C HIS A 6 6.83 13.84 -3.71
N ILE A 7 7.03 13.38 -4.94
CA ILE A 7 6.29 13.85 -6.12
C ILE A 7 5.19 12.89 -6.60
N ALA A 8 4.77 11.91 -5.79
CA ALA A 8 3.71 10.95 -6.15
C ALA A 8 2.36 11.61 -6.52
N PHE A 9 2.12 12.86 -6.07
CA PHE A 9 0.94 13.66 -6.40
C PHE A 9 1.23 14.85 -7.32
N ILE A 10 2.42 14.89 -7.96
CA ILE A 10 2.89 15.98 -8.83
C ILE A 10 2.94 17.33 -8.07
N ARG A 11 3.45 18.39 -8.70
CA ARG A 11 3.45 19.77 -8.20
C ARG A 11 3.07 20.74 -9.33
N GLY A 12 2.62 21.95 -8.99
CA GLY A 12 2.23 22.99 -9.95
C GLY A 12 0.76 22.93 -10.37
N ALA A 13 0.44 23.43 -11.58
CA ALA A 13 -0.93 23.56 -12.08
C ALA A 13 -1.71 22.22 -12.16
N HIS A 14 -0.99 21.10 -12.29
CA HIS A 14 -1.56 19.76 -12.32
C HIS A 14 -1.30 18.97 -11.04
N SER A 15 -1.11 19.67 -9.90
CA SER A 15 -1.05 19.00 -8.60
C SER A 15 -2.33 18.20 -8.39
N CYS A 16 -2.22 16.94 -7.95
CA CYS A 16 -3.36 16.07 -7.79
C CYS A 16 -4.34 16.64 -6.74
N PRO A 17 -5.58 17.00 -7.13
CA PRO A 17 -6.56 17.54 -6.20
C PRO A 17 -7.01 16.49 -5.17
N GLY A 18 -6.90 15.20 -5.50
CA GLY A 18 -7.23 14.09 -4.61
C GLY A 18 -6.17 13.75 -3.57
N ALA A 19 -5.01 14.41 -3.57
CA ALA A 19 -3.92 14.09 -2.64
C ALA A 19 -4.34 14.15 -1.14
N PRO A 20 -5.12 15.14 -0.66
CA PRO A 20 -5.58 15.16 0.72
C PRO A 20 -6.55 14.01 1.05
N LEU A 21 -7.42 13.64 0.10
CA LEU A 21 -8.36 12.55 0.26
C LEU A 21 -7.63 11.20 0.37
N ALA A 22 -6.74 10.89 -0.58
CA ALA A 22 -5.97 9.64 -0.57
C ALA A 22 -5.13 9.48 0.72
N ARG A 23 -4.54 10.57 1.23
CA ARG A 23 -3.83 10.56 2.52
C ARG A 23 -4.77 10.27 3.70
N THR A 24 -5.98 10.83 3.66
CA THR A 24 -6.98 10.62 4.71
C THR A 24 -7.49 9.19 4.70
N GLU A 25 -7.78 8.64 3.52
CA GLU A 25 -8.17 7.24 3.33
C GLU A 25 -7.09 6.30 3.84
N GLY A 26 -5.83 6.49 3.44
CA GLY A 26 -4.71 5.66 3.91
C GLY A 26 -4.58 5.68 5.43
N ARG A 27 -4.67 6.86 6.06
CA ARG A 27 -4.60 6.99 7.52
C ARG A 27 -5.77 6.29 8.23
N ILE A 28 -7.01 6.50 7.77
CA ILE A 28 -8.19 5.91 8.41
C ILE A 28 -8.18 4.39 8.23
N SER A 29 -7.95 3.90 7.02
CA SER A 29 -7.90 2.48 6.70
C SER A 29 -6.82 1.77 7.50
N LEU A 30 -5.60 2.32 7.54
CA LEU A 30 -4.50 1.72 8.28
C LEU A 30 -4.79 1.67 9.79
N ASN A 31 -5.30 2.76 10.38
CA ASN A 31 -5.69 2.75 11.80
C ASN A 31 -6.74 1.66 12.07
N ARG A 32 -7.82 1.59 11.28
CA ARG A 32 -8.88 0.59 11.47
C ARG A 32 -8.42 -0.85 11.25
N ILE A 33 -7.44 -1.06 10.39
CA ILE A 33 -6.80 -2.37 10.20
C ILE A 33 -6.00 -2.73 11.45
N LEU A 34 -5.12 -1.83 11.91
CA LEU A 34 -4.27 -2.05 13.08
C LEU A 34 -5.07 -2.17 14.39
N ASP A 35 -6.22 -1.51 14.49
CA ASP A 35 -7.14 -1.62 15.63
C ASP A 35 -7.82 -3.00 15.74
N ARG A 36 -7.81 -3.82 14.68
CA ARG A 36 -8.58 -5.09 14.60
C ARG A 36 -7.74 -6.31 14.21
N MET A 37 -6.52 -6.11 13.74
CA MET A 37 -5.65 -7.17 13.21
C MET A 37 -4.30 -7.12 13.90
N LYS A 38 -3.91 -8.25 14.51
CA LYS A 38 -2.57 -8.49 15.06
C LYS A 38 -1.77 -9.42 14.15
N ASP A 39 -0.45 -9.39 14.29
CA ASP A 39 0.48 -10.28 13.57
C ASP A 39 0.22 -10.31 12.05
N ILE A 40 0.10 -9.12 11.45
CA ILE A 40 -0.14 -8.98 10.01
C ILE A 40 1.11 -9.43 9.24
N ARG A 41 0.96 -10.45 8.40
CA ARG A 41 2.04 -11.09 7.63
C ARG A 41 1.63 -11.25 6.17
N VAL A 42 2.60 -11.23 5.26
CA VAL A 42 2.35 -11.62 3.86
C VAL A 42 2.29 -13.14 3.79
N SER A 43 1.30 -13.68 3.09
CA SER A 43 1.11 -15.13 2.99
C SER A 43 2.25 -15.80 2.20
N ASP A 44 2.96 -16.73 2.84
CA ASP A 44 4.06 -17.47 2.22
C ASP A 44 3.60 -18.44 1.15
N THR A 45 2.37 -18.96 1.27
CA THR A 45 1.77 -19.86 0.27
C THR A 45 1.49 -19.16 -1.05
N HIS A 46 1.10 -17.88 -1.00
CA HIS A 46 0.76 -17.11 -2.19
C HIS A 46 1.96 -16.35 -2.74
N HIS A 47 2.83 -15.82 -1.86
CA HIS A 47 3.89 -14.90 -2.27
C HIS A 47 5.30 -15.44 -2.05
N GLY A 48 5.50 -16.68 -1.61
CA GLY A 48 6.83 -17.23 -1.29
C GLY A 48 7.38 -16.72 0.05
N LYS A 49 8.54 -17.21 0.51
CA LYS A 49 9.09 -16.89 1.84
C LYS A 49 9.68 -15.47 1.91
N PRO A 50 9.87 -14.89 3.12
CA PRO A 50 10.67 -13.68 3.28
C PRO A 50 12.04 -13.81 2.59
N GLY A 51 12.44 -12.80 1.81
CA GLY A 51 13.69 -12.82 1.03
C GLY A 51 13.57 -13.41 -0.38
N SER A 52 12.51 -14.16 -0.67
CA SER A 52 12.21 -14.73 -2.00
C SER A 52 10.74 -14.50 -2.39
N ARG A 53 10.22 -13.29 -2.08
CA ARG A 53 8.83 -12.94 -2.38
C ARG A 53 8.62 -12.80 -3.89
N SER A 54 7.56 -13.42 -4.39
CA SER A 54 7.08 -13.25 -5.77
C SER A 54 5.81 -12.41 -5.76
N TYR A 55 5.85 -11.26 -6.43
CA TYR A 55 4.72 -10.35 -6.54
C TYR A 55 4.45 -10.05 -8.01
N THR A 56 3.18 -10.03 -8.38
CA THR A 56 2.75 -9.61 -9.70
C THR A 56 2.27 -8.17 -9.66
N TYR A 57 2.76 -7.37 -10.59
CA TYR A 57 2.39 -5.96 -10.75
C TYR A 57 1.65 -5.76 -12.06
N GLU A 58 0.79 -4.75 -12.07
CA GLU A 58 0.10 -4.31 -13.28
C GLU A 58 1.11 -4.11 -14.42
N PRO A 59 0.94 -4.78 -15.58
CA PRO A 59 1.93 -4.80 -16.65
C PRO A 59 1.86 -3.53 -17.51
N THR A 60 1.95 -2.36 -16.86
CA THR A 60 1.89 -1.05 -17.49
C THR A 60 3.14 -0.25 -17.17
N PHE A 61 3.52 0.67 -18.06
CA PHE A 61 4.67 1.54 -17.81
C PHE A 61 4.35 2.75 -16.93
N ILE A 62 3.06 3.05 -16.71
CA ILE A 62 2.59 4.25 -15.98
C ILE A 62 2.29 3.92 -14.52
N MET A 63 1.66 2.77 -14.26
CA MET A 63 1.19 2.40 -12.92
C MET A 63 2.05 1.31 -12.30
N ARG A 64 2.38 1.49 -11.03
CA ARG A 64 3.01 0.46 -10.19
C ARG A 64 2.06 0.07 -9.06
N GLY A 65 1.15 -0.87 -9.36
CA GLY A 65 0.21 -1.47 -8.41
C GLY A 65 0.36 -2.98 -8.40
N LEU A 66 0.23 -3.61 -7.23
CA LEU A 66 0.14 -5.07 -7.11
C LEU A 66 -1.22 -5.53 -7.64
N ASN A 67 -1.26 -6.61 -8.41
CA ASN A 67 -2.52 -7.23 -8.82
C ASN A 67 -3.27 -7.82 -7.61
N GLU A 68 -2.53 -8.40 -6.67
CA GLU A 68 -3.06 -9.00 -5.46
C GLU A 68 -2.03 -8.96 -4.32
N LEU A 69 -2.52 -8.93 -3.08
CA LEU A 69 -1.70 -9.05 -1.87
C LEU A 69 -2.46 -9.84 -0.79
N HIS A 70 -2.37 -11.16 -0.88
CA HIS A 70 -2.81 -12.09 0.18
C HIS A 70 -2.01 -11.89 1.47
N ILE A 71 -2.73 -11.61 2.55
CA ILE A 71 -2.18 -11.42 3.90
C ILE A 71 -2.80 -12.41 4.88
N GLU A 72 -2.06 -12.72 5.93
CA GLU A 72 -2.51 -13.48 7.09
C GLU A 72 -2.47 -12.55 8.31
N PHE A 73 -3.40 -12.73 9.23
CA PHE A 73 -3.46 -11.97 10.48
C PHE A 73 -4.23 -12.75 11.54
N ASN A 74 -4.00 -12.37 12.79
CA ASN A 74 -4.81 -12.82 13.93
C ASN A 74 -5.88 -11.75 14.20
N ALA A 75 -7.15 -12.17 14.24
CA ALA A 75 -8.22 -11.28 14.67
C ALA A 75 -8.04 -10.90 16.15
N LEU A 76 -8.32 -9.64 16.48
CA LEU A 76 -8.33 -9.14 17.85
C LEU A 76 -9.55 -9.62 18.64
#